data_AF-L1JPH5-F1
#
_entry.id   AF-L1JPH5-F1
#
_cell.length_a   1.000
_cell.length_b   1.000
_cell.length_c   1.000
_cell.angle_alpha   90.00
_cell.angle_beta   90.00
_cell.angle_gamma   90.00
#
_symmetry.space_group_name_H-M   'P 1'
#
loop_
_entity.id
_entity.type
_entity.pdbx_description
1 polymer ?
#
loop_
_entity_poly.entity_id
_entity_poly.type
_entity_poly.pdbx_seq_one_letter_code
_entity_poly.pdbx_strand_id
1 'polypeptide(L)'
;MVAMSTEEEARTTVDSLKGKCFHHQNQHSWIVADANSAEESMIVEIAHKEVLSEEEKRLKYEQRALKEIEDPKERQARCQQERRNRLVAYHEQLEASVQRENRELLVSSQRIESMRMRENNRCLDCWMLHKQCICTTTPQGSIIPIAFPPPQSQIYVADVEEDEKKFQEELRANADRTFVLFPSENSVTVQEMMETLNTKETVQNDSEGSLTIVLVDGTWQQARRLNQRIPSWVKRVKLMPRDLVDSRYKSPMRSQATPDRVCSLSAYVLLLQEMRVASEVCQYLLQLLHKKSEIVLSNSNK
;
A
#
# COMPACT_ATOMS: atom_id res chain seq x y z
N MET A 1 -38.09 -14.29 -39.24
CA MET A 1 -38.05 -14.54 -40.69
C MET A 1 -37.04 -13.57 -41.30
N VAL A 2 -36.02 -14.12 -41.97
CA VAL A 2 -35.11 -13.53 -43.00
C VAL A 2 -34.19 -12.40 -42.48
N ALA A 3 -32.89 -12.63 -42.22
CA ALA A 3 -31.74 -12.92 -43.12
C ALA A 3 -31.32 -11.69 -43.96
N MET A 4 -30.12 -11.14 -43.68
CA MET A 4 -28.89 -11.21 -44.53
C MET A 4 -28.89 -10.29 -45.76
N SER A 5 -27.85 -9.45 -45.89
CA SER A 5 -26.92 -9.41 -47.05
C SER A 5 -26.06 -8.12 -47.01
N THR A 6 -24.73 -8.23 -46.82
CA THR A 6 -23.63 -8.26 -47.83
C THR A 6 -23.05 -6.85 -48.06
N GLU A 7 -21.79 -6.57 -47.72
CA GLU A 7 -20.54 -7.01 -48.39
C GLU A 7 -20.50 -6.59 -49.86
N GLU A 8 -20.02 -5.37 -50.09
CA GLU A 8 -19.63 -4.86 -51.40
C GLU A 8 -18.45 -3.89 -51.20
N GLU A 9 -17.55 -3.83 -52.18
CA GLU A 9 -16.37 -2.94 -52.28
C GLU A 9 -15.04 -3.46 -51.69
N ALA A 10 -14.30 -4.22 -52.50
CA ALA A 10 -12.97 -3.82 -52.99
C ALA A 10 -12.28 -4.97 -53.77
N ARG A 11 -12.51 -5.01 -55.09
CA ARG A 11 -11.70 -5.75 -56.07
C ARG A 11 -11.48 -4.87 -57.30
N THR A 12 -10.28 -4.31 -57.40
CA THR A 12 -9.59 -3.80 -58.62
C THR A 12 -8.28 -3.22 -58.09
N THR A 13 -7.07 -3.61 -58.48
CA THR A 13 -6.48 -3.47 -59.82
C THR A 13 -5.05 -4.02 -59.73
N VAL A 14 -4.66 -5.10 -60.41
CA VAL A 14 -3.26 -5.31 -60.86
C VAL A 14 -3.28 -6.25 -62.08
N ASP A 15 -3.40 -5.66 -63.26
CA ASP A 15 -3.00 -6.27 -64.53
C ASP A 15 -2.29 -5.16 -65.31
N SER A 16 -0.95 -5.17 -65.34
CA SER A 16 -0.19 -4.58 -66.45
C SER A 16 1.31 -4.89 -66.32
N LEU A 17 1.91 -5.24 -67.47
CA LEU A 17 3.35 -5.28 -67.77
C LEU A 17 4.12 -6.58 -67.44
N LYS A 18 3.72 -7.65 -68.14
CA LYS A 18 4.68 -8.61 -68.70
C LYS A 18 5.22 -8.07 -70.03
N GLY A 19 6.54 -8.05 -70.17
CA GLY A 19 7.20 -8.12 -71.47
C GLY A 19 8.37 -7.15 -71.65
N LYS A 20 9.60 -7.66 -71.56
CA LYS A 20 10.53 -7.74 -72.70
C LYS A 20 11.88 -8.31 -72.25
N CYS A 21 12.25 -9.42 -72.89
CA CYS A 21 13.60 -9.96 -72.92
C CYS A 21 14.55 -8.97 -73.63
N PHE A 22 15.78 -8.83 -73.12
CA PHE A 22 16.93 -8.46 -73.94
C PHE A 22 18.17 -9.23 -73.46
N HIS A 23 18.68 -10.07 -74.37
CA HIS A 23 20.09 -10.46 -74.43
C HIS A 23 20.89 -9.23 -74.88
N HIS A 24 21.96 -8.87 -74.17
CA HIS A 24 23.13 -8.32 -74.86
C HIS A 24 24.42 -8.55 -74.06
N GLN A 25 25.36 -9.17 -74.78
CA GLN A 25 26.74 -9.37 -74.43
C GLN A 25 27.48 -8.03 -74.29
N ASN A 26 28.44 -8.02 -73.37
CA ASN A 26 29.74 -7.36 -73.44
C ASN A 26 29.95 -6.38 -74.59
N GLN A 27 30.12 -5.10 -74.27
CA GLN A 27 31.28 -4.28 -74.67
C GLN A 27 31.11 -2.83 -74.17
N HIS A 28 31.76 -2.50 -73.06
CA HIS A 28 32.14 -1.13 -72.71
C HIS A 28 33.55 -1.25 -72.11
N SER A 29 34.63 -0.94 -72.84
CA SER A 29 35.11 0.40 -73.22
C SER A 29 35.10 1.35 -72.03
N TRP A 30 36.29 1.51 -71.43
CA TRP A 30 36.57 2.47 -70.36
C TRP A 30 36.71 3.85 -71.01
N ILE A 31 35.71 4.71 -70.81
CA ILE A 31 35.86 6.15 -71.01
C ILE A 31 35.94 6.75 -69.61
N VAL A 32 37.14 7.21 -69.27
CA VAL A 32 37.40 8.09 -68.13
C VAL A 32 36.85 9.46 -68.51
N ALA A 33 35.80 9.88 -67.81
CA ALA A 33 35.37 11.27 -67.75
C ALA A 33 35.45 11.70 -66.28
N ASP A 34 36.54 12.38 -65.95
CA ASP A 34 36.67 13.21 -64.75
C ASP A 34 35.81 14.47 -64.94
N ALA A 35 34.66 14.52 -64.27
CA ALA A 35 34.04 15.73 -63.70
C ALA A 35 32.65 15.36 -63.15
N ASN A 36 32.42 15.72 -61.88
CA ASN A 36 31.20 15.50 -61.06
C ASN A 36 31.12 14.21 -60.22
N SER A 37 32.26 13.67 -59.77
CA SER A 37 32.28 12.50 -58.86
C SER A 37 31.61 12.74 -57.50
N ALA A 38 31.44 14.00 -57.07
CA ALA A 38 30.79 14.30 -55.80
C ALA A 38 29.26 14.17 -55.85
N GLU A 39 28.62 14.62 -56.93
CA GLU A 39 27.15 14.54 -57.07
C GLU A 39 26.70 13.10 -57.38
N GLU A 40 27.43 12.39 -58.25
CA GLU A 40 27.13 10.98 -58.53
C GLU A 40 27.37 10.09 -57.31
N SER A 41 28.43 10.35 -56.52
CA SER A 41 28.67 9.65 -55.26
C SER A 41 27.54 9.88 -54.25
N MET A 42 27.02 11.11 -54.15
CA MET A 42 25.91 11.41 -53.25
C MET A 42 24.60 10.72 -53.67
N ILE A 43 24.30 10.68 -54.97
CA ILE A 43 23.10 9.99 -55.49
C ILE A 43 23.19 8.49 -55.23
N VAL A 44 24.36 7.88 -55.42
CA VAL A 44 24.59 6.45 -55.13
C VAL A 44 24.45 6.16 -53.63
N GLU A 45 24.95 7.04 -52.76
CA GLU A 45 24.84 6.87 -51.30
C GLU A 45 23.38 6.99 -50.80
N ILE A 46 22.61 7.93 -51.35
CA ILE A 46 21.18 8.08 -51.02
C ILE A 46 20.39 6.85 -51.49
N ALA A 47 20.60 6.41 -52.73
CA ALA A 47 19.95 5.21 -53.27
C ALA A 47 20.30 3.96 -52.45
N HIS A 48 21.55 3.81 -52.01
CA HIS A 48 21.98 2.69 -51.17
C HIS A 48 21.31 2.73 -49.78
N LYS A 49 21.16 3.91 -49.17
CA LYS A 49 20.46 4.07 -47.89
C LYS A 49 18.96 3.75 -47.99
N GLU A 50 18.31 4.13 -49.08
CA GLU A 50 16.91 3.79 -49.32
C GLU A 50 16.71 2.28 -49.52
N VAL A 51 17.59 1.63 -50.28
CA VAL A 51 17.56 0.18 -50.49
C VAL A 51 17.76 -0.58 -49.17
N LEU A 52 18.75 -0.17 -48.36
CA LEU A 52 18.96 -0.76 -47.03
C LEU A 52 17.76 -0.55 -46.10
N SER A 53 17.11 0.62 -46.15
CA SER A 53 15.91 0.89 -45.35
C SER A 53 14.72 0.00 -45.75
N GLU A 54 14.51 -0.21 -47.05
CA GLU A 54 13.45 -1.10 -47.54
C GLU A 54 13.74 -2.57 -47.24
N GLU A 55 15.00 -2.99 -47.30
CA GLU A 55 15.41 -4.35 -46.94
C GLU A 55 15.21 -4.62 -45.43
N GLU A 56 15.54 -3.66 -44.56
CA GLU A 56 15.23 -3.75 -43.13
C GLU A 56 13.72 -3.81 -42.85
N LYS A 57 12.90 -3.04 -43.58
CA LYS A 57 11.44 -3.10 -43.46
C LYS A 57 10.90 -4.46 -43.91
N ARG A 58 11.42 -5.02 -45.01
CA ARG A 58 11.06 -6.37 -45.49
C ARG A 58 11.41 -7.44 -44.47
N LEU A 59 12.63 -7.41 -43.92
CA LEU A 59 13.06 -8.33 -42.86
C LEU A 59 12.18 -8.25 -41.62
N LYS A 60 11.80 -7.03 -41.18
CA LYS A 60 10.87 -6.85 -40.05
C LYS A 60 9.48 -7.41 -40.35
N TYR A 61 8.99 -7.24 -41.57
CA TYR A 61 7.69 -7.78 -41.99
C TYR A 61 7.70 -9.31 -42.05
N GLU A 62 8.74 -9.89 -42.64
CA GLU A 62 8.91 -11.34 -42.76
C GLU A 62 9.06 -12.00 -41.38
N GLN A 63 9.83 -11.40 -40.47
CA GLN A 63 9.92 -11.84 -39.07
C GLN A 63 8.58 -11.77 -38.33
N ARG A 64 7.71 -10.81 -38.67
CA ARG A 64 6.36 -10.68 -38.09
C ARG A 64 5.42 -11.72 -38.66
N ALA A 65 5.46 -11.97 -39.97
CA ALA A 65 4.69 -13.01 -40.63
C ALA A 65 5.07 -14.40 -40.11
N LEU A 66 6.36 -14.68 -39.94
CA LEU A 66 6.83 -15.96 -39.36
C LEU A 66 6.37 -16.16 -37.91
N LYS A 67 6.19 -15.09 -37.12
CA LYS A 67 5.59 -15.15 -35.78
C LYS A 67 4.08 -15.40 -35.79
N GLU A 68 3.39 -15.10 -36.89
CA GLU A 68 1.96 -15.37 -37.05
C GLU A 68 1.67 -16.81 -37.53
N ILE A 69 2.70 -17.53 -38.00
CA ILE A 69 2.65 -18.98 -38.35
C ILE A 69 3.03 -19.84 -37.12
N GLU A 70 2.85 -19.34 -35.90
CA GLU A 70 2.89 -20.23 -34.73
C GLU A 70 1.65 -21.11 -34.73
N ASP A 71 1.84 -22.43 -34.56
CA ASP A 71 0.74 -23.38 -34.42
C ASP A 71 -0.20 -22.86 -33.32
N PRO A 72 -1.52 -22.71 -33.58
CA PRO A 72 -2.49 -22.30 -32.58
C PRO A 72 -2.36 -23.06 -31.24
N LYS A 73 -1.92 -24.33 -31.28
CA LYS A 73 -1.63 -25.14 -30.09
C LYS A 73 -0.41 -24.64 -29.32
N GLU A 74 0.67 -24.28 -30.01
CA GLU A 74 1.86 -23.69 -29.37
C GLU A 74 1.55 -22.33 -28.78
N ARG A 75 0.77 -21.50 -29.48
CA ARG A 75 0.29 -20.22 -28.96
C ARG A 75 -0.59 -20.39 -27.72
N GLN A 76 -1.49 -21.37 -27.74
CA GLN A 76 -2.33 -21.70 -26.59
C GLN A 76 -1.50 -22.22 -25.41
N ALA A 77 -0.52 -23.09 -25.67
CA ALA A 77 0.39 -23.60 -24.66
C ALA A 77 1.23 -22.48 -24.03
N ARG A 78 1.74 -21.55 -24.85
CA ARG A 78 2.48 -20.37 -24.37
C ARG A 78 1.59 -19.47 -23.51
N CYS A 79 0.37 -19.18 -23.95
CA CYS A 79 -0.58 -18.38 -23.17
C CYS A 79 -0.93 -19.04 -21.83
N GLN A 80 -1.11 -20.37 -21.81
CA GLN A 80 -1.32 -21.12 -20.57
C GLN A 80 -0.08 -21.08 -19.66
N GLN A 81 1.11 -21.21 -20.23
CA GLN A 81 2.36 -21.14 -19.49
C GLN A 81 2.60 -19.75 -18.90
N GLU A 82 2.36 -18.69 -19.67
CA GLU A 82 2.43 -17.30 -19.18
C GLU A 82 1.43 -17.05 -18.04
N ARG A 83 0.20 -17.58 -18.16
CA ARG A 83 -0.79 -17.48 -17.08
C ARG A 83 -0.32 -18.21 -15.81
N ARG A 84 0.26 -19.40 -15.94
CA ARG A 84 0.86 -20.13 -14.81
C ARG A 84 2.02 -19.34 -14.19
N ASN A 85 2.92 -18.80 -15.01
CA ASN A 85 4.05 -18.00 -14.54
C ASN A 85 3.58 -16.76 -13.79
N ARG A 86 2.52 -16.09 -14.25
CA ARG A 86 1.92 -14.94 -13.53
C ARG A 86 1.34 -15.33 -12.17
N LEU A 87 0.68 -16.49 -12.08
CA LEU A 87 0.16 -16.99 -10.81
C LEU A 87 1.27 -17.34 -9.82
N VAL A 88 2.34 -17.98 -10.29
CA VAL A 88 3.52 -18.28 -9.46
C VAL A 88 4.16 -16.98 -8.95
N ALA A 89 4.40 -16.01 -9.82
CA ALA A 89 4.96 -14.71 -9.43
C ALA A 89 4.09 -13.96 -8.41
N TYR A 90 2.77 -14.05 -8.54
CA TYR A 90 1.84 -13.48 -7.56
C TYR A 90 1.94 -14.17 -6.18
N HIS A 91 2.01 -15.51 -6.17
CA HIS A 91 2.20 -16.26 -4.92
C HIS A 91 3.54 -15.94 -4.25
N GLU A 92 4.64 -15.86 -5.01
CA GLU A 92 5.95 -15.47 -4.49
C GLU A 92 5.94 -14.07 -3.87
N GLN A 93 5.24 -13.10 -4.50
CA GLN A 93 5.06 -11.76 -3.94
C GLN A 93 4.27 -11.78 -2.62
N LEU A 94 3.20 -12.57 -2.55
CA LEU A 94 2.38 -12.70 -1.36
C LEU A 94 3.20 -13.32 -0.20
N GLU A 95 3.94 -14.40 -0.49
CA GLU A 95 4.81 -15.05 0.48
C GLU A 95 5.91 -14.11 0.98
N ALA A 96 6.53 -13.32 0.10
CA ALA A 96 7.53 -12.33 0.48
C ALA A 96 6.96 -11.22 1.37
N SER A 97 5.71 -10.79 1.13
CA SER A 97 5.02 -9.82 2.00
C SER A 97 4.78 -10.40 3.39
N VAL A 98 4.22 -11.60 3.45
CA VAL A 98 3.95 -12.32 4.72
C VAL A 98 5.24 -12.58 5.49
N GLN A 99 6.34 -12.96 4.81
CA GLN A 99 7.64 -13.13 5.45
C GLN A 99 8.20 -11.83 6.02
N ARG A 100 7.99 -10.69 5.34
CA ARG A 100 8.42 -9.37 5.84
C ARG A 100 7.65 -8.98 7.10
N GLU A 101 6.33 -9.12 7.09
CA GLU A 101 5.47 -8.85 8.26
C GLU A 101 5.83 -9.76 9.45
N ASN A 102 5.99 -11.06 9.19
CA ASN A 102 6.41 -12.01 10.23
C ASN A 102 7.79 -11.66 10.79
N ARG A 103 8.73 -11.18 9.97
CA ARG A 103 10.05 -10.75 10.44
C ARG A 103 9.95 -9.52 11.34
N GLU A 104 9.11 -8.55 11.02
CA GLU A 104 8.90 -7.36 11.87
C GLU A 104 8.26 -7.72 13.21
N LEU A 105 7.28 -8.63 13.21
CA LEU A 105 6.71 -9.20 14.43
C LEU A 105 7.76 -9.95 15.25
N LEU A 106 8.61 -10.75 14.60
CA LEU A 106 9.67 -11.50 15.28
C LEU A 106 10.74 -10.57 15.88
N VAL A 107 11.15 -9.52 15.14
CA VAL A 107 12.08 -8.49 15.65
C VAL A 107 11.47 -7.74 16.83
N SER A 108 10.18 -7.40 16.75
CA SER A 108 9.46 -6.77 17.87
C SER A 108 9.41 -7.70 19.08
N SER A 109 9.15 -8.99 18.87
CA SER A 109 9.17 -10.02 19.91
C SER A 109 10.56 -10.22 20.53
N GLN A 110 11.63 -10.23 19.72
CA GLN A 110 13.00 -10.33 20.22
C GLN A 110 13.44 -9.07 20.96
N ARG A 111 12.99 -7.88 20.53
CA ARG A 111 13.18 -6.63 21.26
C ARG A 111 12.48 -6.69 22.62
N ILE A 112 11.33 -7.36 22.69
CA ILE A 112 10.60 -7.65 23.92
C ILE A 112 11.34 -8.64 24.81
N GLU A 113 11.85 -9.75 24.27
CA GLU A 113 12.58 -10.78 25.02
C GLU A 113 13.94 -10.28 25.55
N SER A 114 14.61 -9.42 24.80
CA SER A 114 15.89 -8.81 25.20
C SER A 114 15.75 -7.75 26.29
N MET A 115 14.54 -7.23 26.54
CA MET A 115 14.26 -6.45 27.73
C MET A 115 14.20 -7.37 28.95
N ARG A 116 15.22 -7.30 29.80
CA ARG A 116 15.39 -8.13 31.01
C ARG A 116 14.11 -8.13 31.87
N MET A 117 13.37 -9.23 31.83
CA MET A 117 12.25 -9.50 32.73
C MET A 117 12.79 -10.14 34.02
N ARG A 118 12.35 -9.69 35.20
CA ARG A 118 12.62 -10.35 36.47
C ARG A 118 11.77 -11.62 36.61
N GLU A 119 12.18 -12.51 37.52
CA GLU A 119 11.30 -13.51 38.12
C GLU A 119 10.01 -12.81 38.60
N ASN A 120 8.87 -13.30 38.10
CA ASN A 120 7.49 -12.78 38.27
C ASN A 120 6.97 -11.80 37.18
N ASN A 121 7.41 -11.91 35.92
CA ASN A 121 6.84 -11.14 34.78
C ASN A 121 6.89 -9.60 34.97
N ARG A 122 7.97 -9.09 35.56
CA ARG A 122 8.19 -7.65 35.78
C ARG A 122 9.33 -7.17 34.88
N CYS A 123 9.12 -6.13 34.08
CA CYS A 123 10.28 -5.46 33.46
C CYS A 123 11.06 -4.66 34.52
N LEU A 124 12.34 -4.37 34.25
CA LEU A 124 13.19 -3.61 35.19
C LEU A 124 12.77 -2.15 35.40
N ASP A 125 11.96 -1.61 34.50
CA ASP A 125 11.71 -0.16 34.40
C ASP A 125 10.30 0.29 34.81
N CYS A 126 9.38 -0.63 35.14
CA CYS A 126 7.99 -0.26 35.47
C CYS A 126 7.78 -0.03 36.98
N TRP A 127 7.49 1.22 37.34
CA TRP A 127 7.24 1.71 38.70
C TRP A 127 5.77 1.53 39.18
N MET A 128 4.97 0.61 38.63
CA MET A 128 3.55 0.46 39.00
C MET A 128 3.22 -0.89 39.67
N LEU A 129 2.89 -0.81 40.97
CA LEU A 129 2.11 -1.71 41.84
C LEU A 129 2.27 -3.24 41.65
N HIS A 130 3.06 -3.83 42.56
CA HIS A 130 3.04 -5.15 43.23
C HIS A 130 2.44 -6.44 42.61
N LYS A 131 1.66 -6.47 41.52
CA LYS A 131 1.06 -7.72 41.01
C LYS A 131 1.05 -7.93 39.48
N GLN A 132 1.02 -6.91 38.61
CA GLN A 132 0.97 -7.11 37.14
C GLN A 132 1.62 -5.94 36.35
N CYS A 133 2.49 -6.23 35.37
CA CYS A 133 2.98 -5.19 34.43
C CYS A 133 1.85 -4.79 33.46
N ILE A 134 1.92 -3.55 32.97
CA ILE A 134 1.09 -3.00 31.87
C ILE A 134 1.98 -2.41 30.76
N CYS A 135 3.29 -2.63 30.86
CA CYS A 135 4.23 -2.39 29.78
C CYS A 135 3.80 -3.21 28.55
N THR A 136 4.18 -2.78 27.34
CA THR A 136 3.91 -3.42 26.03
C THR A 136 4.22 -4.93 25.96
N THR A 137 4.90 -5.49 26.96
CA THR A 137 5.19 -6.92 27.16
C THR A 137 4.13 -7.70 27.95
N THR A 138 3.06 -7.05 28.40
CA THR A 138 1.85 -7.71 28.91
C THR A 138 0.69 -7.45 27.94
N PRO A 139 -0.19 -8.43 27.71
CA PRO A 139 -0.96 -8.46 26.49
C PRO A 139 -1.92 -7.27 26.32
N GLN A 140 -2.19 -6.41 27.30
CA GLN A 140 -3.19 -5.34 27.16
C GLN A 140 -2.86 -4.29 26.08
N GLY A 141 -1.59 -3.92 25.89
CA GLY A 141 -1.17 -2.99 24.82
C GLY A 141 -1.19 -3.58 23.40
N SER A 142 -1.44 -4.89 23.25
CA SER A 142 -1.32 -5.59 21.97
C SER A 142 -2.59 -5.60 21.13
N ILE A 143 -3.75 -5.11 21.62
CA ILE A 143 -5.00 -5.35 20.88
C ILE A 143 -5.07 -4.53 19.60
N ILE A 144 -4.59 -3.28 19.63
CA ILE A 144 -4.64 -2.39 18.47
C ILE A 144 -3.76 -2.95 17.33
N PRO A 145 -2.50 -3.35 17.58
CA PRO A 145 -1.68 -4.02 16.56
C PRO A 145 -2.25 -5.36 16.08
N ILE A 146 -2.95 -6.11 16.94
CA ILE A 146 -3.63 -7.35 16.53
C ILE A 146 -4.82 -7.05 15.61
N ALA A 147 -5.56 -5.98 15.90
CA ALA A 147 -6.70 -5.53 15.11
C ALA A 147 -6.29 -4.91 13.78
N PHE A 148 -5.15 -4.23 13.75
CA PHE A 148 -4.58 -3.54 12.60
C PHE A 148 -3.11 -3.91 12.51
N PRO A 149 -2.77 -5.03 11.86
CA PRO A 149 -1.38 -5.43 11.71
C PRO A 149 -0.58 -4.36 10.93
N PRO A 150 0.75 -4.40 10.96
CA PRO A 150 1.56 -3.63 10.03
C PRO A 150 1.20 -3.97 8.57
N PRO A 151 1.30 -2.99 7.64
CA PRO A 151 1.77 -1.62 7.84
C PRO A 151 0.70 -0.63 8.36
N GLN A 152 -0.52 -1.08 8.63
CA GLN A 152 -1.64 -0.20 8.98
C GLN A 152 -1.53 0.42 10.37
N SER A 153 -0.76 -0.17 11.28
CA SER A 153 -0.43 0.44 12.57
C SER A 153 1.05 0.29 12.90
N GLN A 154 1.55 1.24 13.68
CA GLN A 154 2.91 1.26 14.21
C GLN A 154 2.86 1.61 15.70
N ILE A 155 3.82 1.08 16.46
CA ILE A 155 3.95 1.34 17.90
C ILE A 155 5.26 2.08 18.12
N TYR A 156 5.18 3.19 18.86
CA TYR A 156 6.35 3.90 19.36
C TYR A 156 6.38 3.82 20.87
N VAL A 157 7.54 3.49 21.42
CA VAL A 157 7.75 3.43 22.86
C VAL A 157 8.40 4.74 23.32
N ALA A 158 7.78 5.41 24.29
CA ALA A 158 8.35 6.61 24.88
C ALA A 158 9.67 6.29 25.59
N ASP A 159 10.56 7.29 25.65
CA ASP A 159 11.91 7.16 26.23
C ASP A 159 12.84 6.18 25.47
N VAL A 160 12.44 5.71 24.28
CA VAL A 160 13.32 5.01 23.32
C VAL A 160 13.66 5.99 22.20
N GLU A 161 14.91 6.46 22.16
CA GLU A 161 15.35 7.55 21.27
C GLU A 161 15.03 7.28 19.79
N GLU A 162 15.25 6.05 19.30
CA GLU A 162 14.96 5.72 17.91
C GLU A 162 13.47 5.77 17.58
N ASP A 163 12.63 5.32 18.51
CA ASP A 163 11.18 5.32 18.32
C ASP A 163 10.64 6.76 18.42
N GLU A 164 11.14 7.57 19.35
CA GLU A 164 10.77 8.99 19.45
C GLU A 164 11.16 9.76 18.19
N LYS A 165 12.37 9.52 17.65
CA LYS A 165 12.81 10.13 16.39
C LYS A 165 11.90 9.76 15.23
N LYS A 166 11.63 8.47 15.03
CA LYS A 166 10.73 7.97 13.97
C LYS A 166 9.33 8.55 14.11
N PHE A 167 8.79 8.57 15.33
CA PHE A 167 7.48 9.15 15.61
C PHE A 167 7.43 10.63 15.20
N GLN A 168 8.45 11.43 15.54
CA GLN A 168 8.51 12.83 15.15
C GLN A 168 8.64 13.02 13.63
N GLU A 169 9.39 12.16 12.94
CA GLU A 169 9.50 12.16 11.48
C GLU A 169 8.14 11.89 10.84
N GLU A 170 7.39 10.90 11.32
CA GLU A 170 6.05 10.58 10.81
C GLU A 170 5.02 11.67 11.08
N LEU A 171 5.04 12.26 12.27
CA LEU A 171 4.19 13.40 12.60
C LEU A 171 4.43 14.54 11.60
N ARG A 172 5.68 14.83 11.26
CA ARG A 172 6.04 15.90 10.30
C ARG A 172 5.65 15.55 8.88
N ALA A 173 5.89 14.31 8.45
CA ALA A 173 5.57 13.84 7.11
C ALA A 173 4.06 13.93 6.82
N ASN A 174 3.22 13.77 7.84
CA ASN A 174 1.76 13.77 7.74
C ASN A 174 1.11 14.89 8.56
N ALA A 175 1.79 16.02 8.75
CA ALA A 175 1.41 17.02 9.76
C ALA A 175 -0.03 17.52 9.65
N ASP A 176 -0.56 17.49 8.43
CA ASP A 176 -1.81 18.10 8.06
C ASP A 176 -2.98 17.09 8.03
N ARG A 177 -2.66 15.78 8.06
CA ARG A 177 -3.58 14.61 8.14
C ARG A 177 -3.33 13.75 9.38
N THR A 178 -2.62 14.26 10.38
CA THR A 178 -2.36 13.57 11.65
C THR A 178 -3.15 14.17 12.80
N PHE A 179 -3.84 13.31 13.54
CA PHE A 179 -4.66 13.68 14.69
C PHE A 179 -4.35 12.82 15.90
N VAL A 180 -4.31 13.42 17.09
CA VAL A 180 -4.18 12.69 18.35
C VAL A 180 -5.56 12.45 18.93
N LEU A 181 -5.94 11.20 19.17
CA LEU A 181 -7.17 10.88 19.87
C LEU A 181 -6.96 11.11 21.38
N PHE A 182 -7.22 12.34 21.83
CA PHE A 182 -7.01 12.74 23.20
C PHE A 182 -7.94 13.91 23.55
N PRO A 183 -8.78 13.80 24.58
CA PRO A 183 -9.63 14.92 24.97
C PRO A 183 -8.79 16.02 25.60
N SER A 184 -8.89 17.22 25.06
CA SER A 184 -8.25 18.44 25.58
C SER A 184 -9.17 19.65 25.38
N GLU A 185 -8.88 20.77 26.03
CA GLU A 185 -9.69 21.99 25.90
C GLU A 185 -9.78 22.47 24.44
N ASN A 186 -8.67 22.35 23.70
CA ASN A 186 -8.56 22.75 22.29
C ASN A 186 -8.79 21.57 21.32
N SER A 187 -9.35 20.46 21.79
CA SER A 187 -9.63 19.33 20.92
C SER A 187 -10.89 19.57 20.09
N VAL A 188 -10.81 19.17 18.81
CA VAL A 188 -11.91 19.20 17.85
C VAL A 188 -12.72 17.92 17.92
N THR A 189 -13.98 17.96 17.54
CA THR A 189 -14.82 16.78 17.37
C THR A 189 -14.40 15.97 16.14
N VAL A 190 -14.83 14.71 16.06
CA VAL A 190 -14.60 13.88 14.88
C VAL A 190 -15.25 14.50 13.63
N GLN A 191 -16.39 15.17 13.77
CA GLN A 191 -17.04 15.86 12.66
C GLN A 191 -16.16 17.00 12.11
N GLU A 192 -15.67 17.90 12.98
CA GLU A 192 -14.77 19.00 12.58
C GLU A 192 -13.45 18.48 11.97
N MET A 193 -12.95 17.34 12.45
CA MET A 193 -11.82 16.64 11.84
C MET A 193 -12.13 16.23 10.39
N MET A 194 -13.28 15.59 10.15
CA MET A 194 -13.69 15.16 8.80
C MET A 194 -13.93 16.35 7.85
N GLU A 195 -14.51 17.44 8.35
CA GLU A 195 -14.69 18.69 7.58
C GLU A 195 -13.34 19.30 7.17
N THR A 196 -12.35 19.26 8.07
CA THR A 196 -10.97 19.69 7.77
C THR A 196 -10.36 18.86 6.64
N LEU A 197 -10.57 17.54 6.65
CA LEU A 197 -10.04 16.63 5.62
C LEU A 197 -10.70 16.89 4.26
N ASN A 198 -12.03 16.99 4.23
CA ASN A 198 -12.79 17.23 3.00
C ASN A 198 -12.43 18.57 2.33
N THR A 199 -12.20 19.62 3.12
CA THR A 199 -11.88 20.95 2.58
C THR A 199 -10.56 20.96 1.81
N LYS A 200 -9.58 20.18 2.27
CA LYS A 200 -8.24 20.11 1.67
C LYS A 200 -8.19 19.30 0.38
N GLU A 201 -9.01 18.25 0.29
CA GLU A 201 -9.05 17.37 -0.89
C GLU A 201 -9.49 18.12 -2.15
N THR A 202 -10.32 19.15 -2.02
CA THR A 202 -10.75 19.99 -3.15
C THR A 202 -9.62 20.80 -3.82
N VAL A 203 -8.45 20.95 -3.18
CA VAL A 203 -7.38 21.84 -3.65
C VAL A 203 -6.19 21.07 -4.23
N GLN A 204 -6.07 19.78 -3.96
CA GLN A 204 -4.93 18.96 -4.37
C GLN A 204 -5.41 17.66 -5.02
N ASN A 205 -5.58 17.70 -6.34
CA ASN A 205 -6.21 16.63 -7.12
C ASN A 205 -5.42 15.31 -7.25
N ASP A 206 -4.22 15.15 -6.69
CA ASP A 206 -3.37 13.98 -7.02
C ASP A 206 -2.66 13.28 -5.85
N SER A 207 -2.86 13.70 -4.60
CA SER A 207 -2.26 13.00 -3.46
C SER A 207 -3.31 12.39 -2.55
N GLU A 208 -3.58 11.11 -2.79
CA GLU A 208 -4.41 10.21 -1.98
C GLU A 208 -3.70 9.95 -0.63
N GLY A 209 -3.66 10.98 0.23
CA GLY A 209 -3.01 10.90 1.53
C GLY A 209 -3.80 10.00 2.49
N SER A 210 -3.13 9.15 3.25
CA SER A 210 -3.77 8.41 4.34
C SER A 210 -4.08 9.34 5.53
N LEU A 211 -5.07 8.97 6.34
CA LEU A 211 -5.37 9.63 7.62
C LEU A 211 -4.60 8.91 8.73
N THR A 212 -3.85 9.66 9.54
CA THR A 212 -3.07 9.12 10.66
C THR A 212 -3.73 9.47 11.99
N ILE A 213 -4.09 8.46 12.77
CA ILE A 213 -4.63 8.62 14.13
C ILE A 213 -3.60 8.14 15.14
N VAL A 214 -3.16 9.03 16.01
CA VAL A 214 -2.27 8.74 17.13
C VAL A 214 -3.11 8.38 18.36
N LEU A 215 -2.96 7.15 18.83
CA LEU A 215 -3.52 6.66 20.07
C LEU A 215 -2.46 6.70 21.17
N VAL A 216 -2.80 7.31 22.31
CA VAL A 216 -1.90 7.36 23.47
C VAL A 216 -2.33 6.30 24.47
N ASP A 217 -1.57 5.20 24.55
CA ASP A 217 -1.86 4.09 25.45
C ASP A 217 -1.17 4.24 26.82
N GLY A 218 -1.85 3.78 27.87
CA GLY A 218 -1.36 3.82 29.24
C GLY A 218 -2.44 4.19 30.26
N THR A 219 -2.04 4.36 31.52
CA THR A 219 -2.93 4.96 32.52
C THR A 219 -3.23 6.42 32.17
N TRP A 220 -4.32 6.97 32.70
CA TRP A 220 -4.71 8.36 32.43
C TRP A 220 -3.59 9.36 32.72
N GLN A 221 -2.84 9.18 33.81
CA GLN A 221 -1.71 10.05 34.14
C GLN A 221 -0.56 9.90 33.15
N GLN A 222 -0.22 8.67 32.75
CA GLN A 222 0.80 8.42 31.73
C GLN A 222 0.39 9.00 30.38
N ALA A 223 -0.85 8.75 29.93
CA ALA A 223 -1.35 9.26 28.67
C ALA A 223 -1.35 10.79 28.63
N ARG A 224 -1.68 11.47 29.74
CA ARG A 224 -1.53 12.93 29.85
C ARG A 224 -0.07 13.39 29.67
N ARG A 225 0.89 12.72 30.32
CA ARG A 225 2.32 13.03 30.18
C ARG A 225 2.82 12.81 28.76
N LEU A 226 2.41 11.71 28.13
CA LEU A 226 2.76 11.39 26.74
C LEU A 226 2.17 12.42 25.76
N ASN A 227 0.89 12.78 25.92
CA ASN A 227 0.26 13.80 25.08
C ASN A 227 0.94 15.18 25.19
N GLN A 228 1.54 15.52 26.33
CA GLN A 228 2.33 16.75 26.50
C GLN A 228 3.63 16.75 25.69
N ARG A 229 4.17 15.56 25.35
CA ARG A 229 5.35 15.42 24.48
C ARG A 229 5.00 15.54 22.99
N ILE A 230 3.73 15.32 22.62
CA ILE A 230 3.29 15.47 21.24
C ILE A 230 3.19 16.97 20.91
N PRO A 231 3.79 17.44 19.81
CA PRO A 231 3.78 18.86 19.47
C PRO A 231 2.39 19.48 19.44
N SER A 232 2.23 20.71 19.92
CA SER A 232 0.94 21.40 20.04
C SER A 232 0.26 21.67 18.69
N TRP A 233 1.01 21.70 17.59
CA TRP A 233 0.48 21.87 16.24
C TRP A 233 -0.28 20.64 15.71
N VAL A 234 -0.06 19.45 16.28
CA VAL A 234 -0.86 18.25 15.93
C VAL A 234 -2.25 18.41 16.53
N LYS A 235 -3.30 18.35 15.71
CA LYS A 235 -4.66 18.54 16.23
C LYS A 235 -5.06 17.39 17.16
N ARG A 236 -5.75 17.73 18.25
CA ARG A 236 -6.34 16.73 19.16
C ARG A 236 -7.80 16.53 18.80
N VAL A 237 -8.27 15.31 18.88
CA VAL A 237 -9.65 14.93 18.61
C VAL A 237 -10.28 14.41 19.89
N LYS A 238 -11.43 14.98 20.26
CA LYS A 238 -12.31 14.46 21.31
C LYS A 238 -13.45 13.68 20.69
N LEU A 239 -13.82 12.63 21.40
CA LEU A 239 -15.01 11.86 21.13
C LEU A 239 -16.19 12.55 21.81
N MET A 240 -17.34 12.53 21.19
CA MET A 240 -18.54 13.04 21.83
C MET A 240 -19.01 12.03 22.89
N PRO A 241 -19.39 12.49 24.10
CA PRO A 241 -19.94 11.61 25.11
C PRO A 241 -21.12 10.84 24.52
N ARG A 242 -21.02 9.51 24.52
CA ARG A 242 -22.13 8.64 24.16
C ARG A 242 -22.49 7.82 25.38
N ASP A 243 -23.70 8.06 25.90
CA ASP A 243 -24.36 7.22 26.92
C ASP A 243 -24.36 5.72 26.54
N LEU A 244 -24.19 5.44 25.24
CA LEU A 244 -24.25 4.13 24.62
C LEU A 244 -22.98 3.27 24.74
N VAL A 245 -21.82 3.82 25.09
CA VAL A 245 -20.60 3.01 25.22
C VAL A 245 -20.44 2.46 26.63
N ASP A 246 -20.70 3.26 27.66
CA ASP A 246 -20.62 2.77 29.05
C ASP A 246 -21.68 1.71 29.37
N SER A 247 -22.87 1.80 28.77
CA SER A 247 -23.92 0.80 28.97
C SER A 247 -23.62 -0.55 28.31
N ARG A 248 -23.05 -0.53 27.11
CA ARG A 248 -22.66 -1.74 26.36
C ARG A 248 -21.29 -2.29 26.76
N TYR A 249 -20.45 -1.46 27.38
CA TYR A 249 -19.05 -1.76 27.64
C TYR A 249 -18.68 -1.54 29.10
N LYS A 250 -19.31 -2.30 30.00
CA LYS A 250 -18.80 -2.46 31.36
C LYS A 250 -17.56 -3.34 31.32
N SER A 251 -16.40 -2.74 31.04
CA SER A 251 -15.13 -3.45 31.13
C SER A 251 -15.02 -4.03 32.54
N PRO A 252 -14.95 -5.36 32.71
CA PRO A 252 -14.94 -5.96 34.05
C PRO A 252 -13.65 -5.59 34.82
N MET A 253 -12.64 -5.05 34.13
CA MET A 253 -11.41 -4.54 34.72
C MET A 253 -11.53 -3.11 35.28
N ARG A 254 -12.60 -2.37 34.97
CA ARG A 254 -12.82 -1.00 35.47
C ARG A 254 -14.16 -0.92 36.22
N SER A 255 -14.09 -0.87 37.55
CA SER A 255 -15.26 -0.72 38.41
C SER A 255 -15.87 0.68 38.42
N GLN A 256 -15.13 1.70 37.98
CA GLN A 256 -15.58 3.09 37.89
C GLN A 256 -15.33 3.64 36.48
N ALA A 257 -16.33 3.53 35.61
CA ALA A 257 -16.36 4.28 34.37
C ALA A 257 -16.74 5.72 34.72
N THR A 258 -15.79 6.64 34.60
CA THR A 258 -16.15 8.05 34.42
C THR A 258 -16.37 8.26 32.93
N PRO A 259 -17.39 9.02 32.50
CA PRO A 259 -17.72 9.21 31.08
C PRO A 259 -16.52 9.62 30.21
N ASP A 260 -15.57 10.36 30.80
CA ASP A 260 -14.38 10.88 30.09
C ASP A 260 -13.15 9.96 30.14
N ARG A 261 -13.25 8.75 30.72
CA ARG A 261 -12.10 7.82 30.88
C ARG A 261 -12.37 6.45 30.29
N VAL A 262 -12.50 6.40 28.98
CA VAL A 262 -12.52 5.17 28.20
C VAL A 262 -11.12 4.55 28.07
N CYS A 263 -11.04 3.23 27.82
CA CYS A 263 -9.76 2.61 27.47
C CYS A 263 -9.39 2.91 26.01
N SER A 264 -8.10 2.81 25.66
CA SER A 264 -7.57 3.17 24.34
C SER A 264 -8.29 2.50 23.18
N LEU A 265 -8.60 1.20 23.30
CA LEU A 265 -9.34 0.48 22.27
C LEU A 265 -10.82 0.90 22.21
N SER A 266 -11.47 1.15 23.34
CA SER A 266 -12.85 1.67 23.34
C SER A 266 -12.92 3.07 22.71
N ALA A 267 -11.93 3.92 23.01
CA ALA A 267 -11.79 5.23 22.38
C ALA A 267 -11.65 5.09 20.85
N TYR A 268 -10.83 4.16 20.39
CA TYR A 268 -10.65 3.91 18.98
C TYR A 268 -11.93 3.38 18.30
N VAL A 269 -12.65 2.44 18.94
CA VAL A 269 -13.94 1.98 18.41
C VAL A 269 -14.96 3.12 18.33
N LEU A 270 -15.00 3.99 19.35
CA LEU A 270 -15.83 5.19 19.33
C LEU A 270 -15.50 6.11 18.15
N LEU A 271 -14.21 6.32 17.89
CA LEU A 271 -13.75 7.07 16.73
C LEU A 271 -14.27 6.46 15.42
N LEU A 272 -14.10 5.14 15.23
CA LEU A 272 -14.59 4.43 14.05
C LEU A 272 -16.11 4.58 13.87
N GLN A 273 -16.87 4.49 14.96
CA GLN A 273 -18.33 4.69 14.93
C GLN A 273 -18.72 6.12 14.53
N GLU A 274 -17.99 7.14 15.03
CA GLU A 274 -18.21 8.53 14.64
C GLU A 274 -17.82 8.78 13.18
N MET A 275 -16.78 8.09 12.69
CA MET A 275 -16.38 8.06 11.28
C MET A 275 -17.31 7.22 10.38
N ARG A 276 -18.42 6.68 10.92
CA ARG A 276 -19.40 5.88 10.18
C ARG A 276 -18.83 4.59 9.58
N VAL A 277 -17.77 4.05 10.17
CA VAL A 277 -17.26 2.72 9.82
C VAL A 277 -18.31 1.65 10.17
N ALA A 278 -18.34 0.58 9.39
CA ALA A 278 -19.28 -0.53 9.53
C ALA A 278 -19.37 -1.03 10.99
N SER A 279 -20.61 -1.23 11.45
CA SER A 279 -20.89 -1.54 12.86
C SER A 279 -20.33 -2.90 13.29
N GLU A 280 -20.18 -3.82 12.35
CA GLU A 280 -19.66 -5.17 12.49
C GLU A 280 -18.18 -5.14 12.90
N VAL A 281 -17.39 -4.28 12.27
CA VAL A 281 -15.97 -4.08 12.62
C VAL A 281 -15.86 -3.58 14.05
N CYS A 282 -16.68 -2.58 14.41
CA CYS A 282 -16.72 -2.04 15.76
C CYS A 282 -17.09 -3.12 16.79
N GLN A 283 -18.10 -3.95 16.49
CA GLN A 283 -18.51 -5.05 17.37
C GLN A 283 -17.40 -6.10 17.54
N TYR A 284 -16.72 -6.47 16.45
CA TYR A 284 -15.62 -7.42 16.49
C TYR A 284 -14.47 -6.94 17.40
N LEU A 285 -14.06 -5.68 17.27
CA LEU A 285 -13.01 -5.09 18.12
C LEU A 285 -13.39 -5.09 19.61
N LEU A 286 -14.65 -4.79 19.91
CA LEU A 286 -15.16 -4.83 21.29
C LEU A 286 -15.21 -6.26 21.85
N GLN A 287 -15.60 -7.24 21.04
CA GLN A 287 -15.57 -8.66 21.41
C GLN A 287 -14.15 -9.14 21.71
N LEU A 288 -13.15 -8.73 20.91
CA LEU A 288 -11.75 -9.04 21.18
C LEU A 288 -11.30 -8.49 22.54
N LEU A 289 -11.68 -7.26 22.87
CA LEU A 289 -11.37 -6.67 24.17
C LEU A 289 -12.09 -7.39 25.33
N HIS A 290 -13.34 -7.82 25.15
CA HIS A 290 -14.05 -8.60 26.16
C HIS A 290 -13.36 -9.93 26.44
N LYS A 291 -13.09 -10.71 25.38
CA LYS A 291 -12.42 -12.01 25.49
C LYS A 291 -11.05 -11.89 26.14
N LYS A 292 -10.31 -10.83 25.79
CA LYS A 292 -9.03 -10.46 26.42
C LYS A 292 -9.19 -10.23 27.93
N SER A 293 -10.16 -9.40 28.33
CA SER A 293 -10.40 -9.11 29.74
C SER A 293 -10.78 -10.36 30.52
N GLU A 294 -11.61 -11.25 29.95
CA GLU A 294 -11.96 -12.53 30.57
C GLU A 294 -10.74 -13.42 30.82
N ILE A 295 -9.84 -13.55 29.83
CA ILE A 295 -8.61 -14.32 29.98
C ILE A 295 -7.75 -13.76 31.12
N VAL A 296 -7.56 -12.44 31.17
CA VAL A 296 -6.76 -11.79 32.22
C VAL A 296 -7.36 -12.01 33.60
N LEU A 297 -8.69 -11.87 33.75
CA LEU A 297 -9.38 -12.08 35.01
C LEU A 297 -9.33 -13.55 35.45
N SER A 298 -9.50 -14.49 34.52
CA SER A 298 -9.42 -15.93 34.80
C SER A 298 -8.04 -16.38 35.29
N ASN A 299 -6.98 -15.73 34.78
CA ASN A 299 -5.60 -16.00 35.20
C ASN A 299 -5.22 -15.34 36.52
N SER A 300 -5.92 -14.28 36.92
CA SER A 300 -5.64 -13.55 38.18
C SER A 300 -6.21 -14.24 39.42
N ASN A 301 -7.14 -15.18 39.23
CA ASN A 301 -7.78 -15.95 40.31
C ASN A 301 -7.09 -17.30 40.60
N LYS A 302 -5.99 -17.60 39.90
CA LYS A 302 -5.14 -18.79 40.13
C LYS A 302 -3.92 -18.39 40.94
#